data_AF-A0A922SE75-F1
#
_entry.id   AF-A0A922SE75-F1
#
_cell.length_a   1.000
_cell.length_b   1.000
_cell.length_c   1.000
_cell.angle_alpha   90.00
_cell.angle_beta   90.00
_cell.angle_gamma   90.00
#
_symmetry.space_group_name_H-M   'P 1'
#
loop_
_entity.id
_entity.type
_entity.pdbx_description
1 polymer ?
#
loop_
_entity_poly.entity_id
_entity_poly.type
_entity_poly.pdbx_seq_one_letter_code
_entity_poly.pdbx_strand_id
1 'polypeptide(L)'
;MRPVPPSDLVKFYIELAIETKGAYHIRSPALEYKWYERWMLDFVLVVVAVLVTLVTLIKLAVTAILRRILGKKQKTQSLKKRN
;
A
#
# COMPACT_ATOMS: atom_id res chain seq x y z
N MET A 1 -7.32 52.87 14.07
CA MET A 1 -6.96 51.67 14.86
C MET A 1 -7.66 51.81 16.20
N ARG A 2 -8.62 50.95 16.55
CA ARG A 2 -9.27 51.04 17.87
C ARG A 2 -8.32 50.45 18.92
N PRO A 3 -7.92 51.19 19.96
CA PRO A 3 -7.18 50.62 21.06
C PRO A 3 -8.16 49.79 21.90
N VAL A 4 -8.38 48.54 21.51
CA VAL A 4 -9.07 47.61 22.39
C VAL A 4 -8.14 47.34 23.57
N PRO A 5 -8.60 47.54 24.81
CA PRO A 5 -7.78 47.22 25.97
C PRO A 5 -7.43 45.73 25.93
N PRO A 6 -6.22 45.34 26.33
CA PRO A 6 -5.73 43.96 26.21
C PRO A 6 -6.62 42.95 26.94
N SER A 7 -7.36 43.39 27.97
CA SER A 7 -8.34 42.58 28.69
C SER A 7 -9.51 42.11 27.84
N ASP A 8 -9.97 42.94 26.91
CA ASP A 8 -11.15 42.63 26.09
C ASP A 8 -10.77 41.81 24.85
N LEU A 9 -9.53 42.00 24.38
CA LEU A 9 -8.96 41.17 23.31
C LEU A 9 -8.84 39.70 23.74
N VAL A 10 -8.39 39.45 24.97
CA VAL A 10 -8.28 38.09 25.52
C VAL A 10 -9.65 37.43 25.59
N LYS A 11 -10.68 38.13 26.06
CA LYS A 11 -12.05 37.59 26.11
C LYS A 11 -12.58 37.24 24.71
N PHE A 12 -12.35 38.11 23.74
CA PHE A 12 -12.73 37.87 22.35
C PHE A 12 -12.08 36.60 21.77
N TYR A 13 -10.78 36.39 21.98
CA TYR A 13 -10.11 35.18 21.52
C TYR A 13 -10.57 33.91 22.27
N ILE A 14 -10.90 34.02 23.56
CA ILE A 14 -11.46 32.90 24.34
C ILE A 14 -12.83 32.51 23.78
N GLU A 15 -13.71 33.48 23.56
CA GLU A 15 -15.05 33.26 23.01
C GLU A 15 -14.98 32.68 21.60
N LEU A 16 -14.09 33.21 20.76
CA LEU A 16 -13.82 32.69 19.43
C LEU A 16 -13.28 31.25 19.46
N ALA A 17 -12.39 30.91 20.39
CA ALA A 17 -11.87 29.55 20.54
C ALA A 17 -12.94 28.54 20.98
N ILE A 18 -13.86 28.97 21.85
CA ILE A 18 -15.01 28.18 22.32
C ILE A 18 -16.02 27.99 21.20
N GLU A 19 -16.38 29.06 20.49
CA GLU A 19 -17.35 29.05 19.40
C GLU A 19 -16.87 28.21 18.21
N THR A 20 -15.59 28.34 17.86
CA THR A 20 -14.97 27.52 16.82
C THR A 20 -14.72 26.07 17.26
N LYS A 21 -15.01 25.72 18.52
CA LYS A 21 -14.78 24.40 19.17
C LYS A 21 -13.38 23.84 18.90
N GLY A 22 -12.38 24.73 18.78
CA GLY A 22 -11.11 24.44 18.13
C GLY A 22 -11.30 24.23 16.63
N ALA A 23 -10.57 24.96 15.79
CA ALA A 23 -10.79 25.03 14.34
C ALA A 23 -11.31 23.71 13.75
N TYR A 24 -12.62 23.67 13.49
CA TYR A 24 -13.34 22.47 13.05
C TYR A 24 -12.68 21.83 11.81
N HIS A 25 -12.05 22.66 10.97
CA HIS A 25 -11.28 22.26 9.78
C HIS A 25 -9.82 21.82 10.06
N ILE A 26 -9.26 22.10 11.23
CA ILE A 26 -7.90 21.70 11.67
C ILE A 26 -7.97 20.47 12.58
N ARG A 27 -9.17 20.05 13.02
CA ARG A 27 -9.35 18.75 13.66
C ARG A 27 -8.92 17.70 12.63
N SER A 28 -7.78 17.05 12.90
CA SER A 28 -7.15 16.17 11.94
C SER A 28 -8.17 15.13 11.47
N PRO A 29 -8.50 15.07 10.15
CA PRO A 29 -9.35 14.00 9.62
C PRO A 29 -8.74 12.63 9.86
N ALA A 30 -7.47 12.53 10.29
CA ALA A 30 -6.81 11.30 10.69
C ALA A 30 -7.49 10.53 11.84
N LEU A 31 -8.44 11.14 12.56
CA LEU A 31 -9.26 10.47 13.58
C LEU A 31 -10.56 9.85 13.02
N GLU A 32 -11.04 10.31 11.86
CA GLU A 32 -12.25 9.77 11.19
C GLU A 32 -11.93 8.75 10.09
N TYR A 33 -10.65 8.54 9.79
CA TYR A 33 -10.24 7.50 8.85
C TYR A 33 -10.48 6.12 9.46
N LYS A 34 -11.41 5.38 8.85
CA LYS A 34 -11.62 3.94 9.13
C LYS A 34 -10.28 3.22 9.03
N TRP A 35 -10.04 2.21 9.87
CA TRP A 35 -8.75 1.50 9.91
C TRP A 35 -8.28 1.03 8.52
N TYR A 36 -9.23 0.72 7.63
CA TYR A 36 -8.98 0.30 6.25
C TYR A 36 -8.31 1.37 5.40
N GLU A 37 -8.64 2.65 5.62
CA GLU A 37 -8.07 3.78 4.89
C GLU A 37 -6.67 4.14 5.43
N ARG A 38 -6.40 3.85 6.71
CA ARG A 38 -5.02 3.92 7.27
C ARG A 38 -4.10 2.88 6.63
N TRP A 39 -4.58 1.66 6.43
CA TRP A 39 -3.78 0.56 5.90
C TRP A 39 -3.73 0.52 4.38
N MET A 40 -4.47 1.42 3.71
CA MET A 40 -4.62 1.50 2.25
C MET A 40 -4.62 0.10 1.63
N LEU A 41 -5.70 -0.65 1.88
CA LEU A 41 -5.82 -2.06 1.54
C LEU A 41 -5.46 -2.37 0.06
N ASP A 42 -5.60 -1.39 -0.82
CA ASP A 42 -5.13 -1.41 -2.21
C ASP A 42 -3.61 -1.65 -2.32
N PHE A 43 -2.78 -0.95 -1.55
CA PHE A 43 -1.32 -1.18 -1.52
C PHE A 43 -0.98 -2.61 -1.07
N VAL A 44 -1.69 -3.14 -0.07
CA VAL A 44 -1.47 -4.53 0.39
C VAL A 44 -1.80 -5.52 -0.74
N LEU A 45 -2.90 -5.27 -1.45
CA LEU A 45 -3.33 -6.12 -2.57
C LEU A 45 -2.32 -6.08 -3.73
N VAL A 46 -1.82 -4.90 -4.09
CA VAL A 46 -0.77 -4.72 -5.11
C VAL A 46 0.52 -5.44 -4.70
N VAL A 47 0.97 -5.29 -3.45
CA VAL A 47 2.19 -5.96 -2.96
C VAL A 47 2.06 -7.49 -3.02
N VAL A 48 0.91 -8.04 -2.59
CA VAL A 48 0.64 -9.48 -2.67
C VAL A 48 0.59 -9.95 -4.13
N ALA A 49 -0.05 -9.20 -5.03
CA ALA A 49 -0.09 -9.54 -6.44
C ALA A 49 1.32 -9.56 -7.08
N VAL A 50 2.17 -8.60 -6.75
CA VAL A 50 3.58 -8.56 -7.21
C VAL A 50 4.36 -9.76 -6.68
N LEU A 51 4.21 -10.12 -5.40
CA LEU A 51 4.86 -11.31 -4.83
C LEU A 51 4.39 -12.60 -5.53
N VAL A 52 3.09 -12.78 -5.72
CA VAL A 52 2.53 -13.96 -6.38
C VAL A 52 3.02 -14.05 -7.83
N THR A 53 2.97 -12.96 -8.59
CA THR A 53 3.46 -12.94 -9.98
C THR A 53 4.94 -13.30 -10.05
N LEU A 54 5.78 -12.75 -9.17
CA LEU A 54 7.20 -13.09 -9.10
C LEU A 54 7.42 -14.59 -8.83
N VAL A 55 6.73 -15.16 -7.84
CA VAL A 55 6.84 -16.59 -7.49
C VAL A 55 6.37 -17.48 -8.64
N THR A 56 5.26 -17.13 -9.30
CA THR A 56 4.74 -17.90 -10.44
C THR A 56 5.70 -17.88 -11.62
N LEU A 57 6.31 -16.72 -11.94
CA LEU A 57 7.33 -16.60 -12.98
C LEU A 57 8.55 -17.48 -12.69
N ILE A 58 9.04 -17.48 -11.46
CA ILE A 58 10.17 -18.33 -11.05
C ILE A 58 9.81 -19.81 -11.20
N LYS A 59 8.64 -20.24 -10.71
CA LYS A 59 8.17 -21.63 -10.85
C LYS A 59 8.02 -22.02 -12.32
N LEU A 60 7.48 -21.14 -13.14
CA LEU A 60 7.30 -21.37 -14.58
C LEU A 60 8.66 -21.48 -15.29
N ALA A 61 9.62 -20.62 -14.96
CA ALA A 61 10.97 -20.70 -15.48
C ALA A 61 11.66 -22.01 -15.09
N VAL A 62 11.63 -22.39 -13.80
CA VAL A 62 12.21 -23.65 -13.30
C VAL A 62 11.56 -24.86 -13.97
N THR A 63 10.23 -24.91 -14.03
CA THR A 63 9.51 -26.02 -14.67
C THR A 63 9.78 -26.09 -16.18
N ALA A 64 9.91 -24.95 -16.87
CA ALA A 64 10.28 -24.90 -18.28
C ALA A 64 11.71 -25.43 -18.51
N ILE A 65 12.67 -25.05 -17.66
CA ILE A 65 14.04 -25.55 -17.72
C ILE A 65 14.08 -27.06 -17.47
N LEU A 66 13.40 -27.55 -16.42
CA LEU A 66 13.29 -28.99 -16.13
C LEU A 66 12.67 -29.76 -17.29
N ARG A 67 11.56 -29.28 -17.87
CA ARG A 67 10.93 -29.89 -19.05
C ARG A 67 11.88 -29.93 -20.25
N ARG A 68 12.66 -28.87 -20.50
CA ARG A 68 13.68 -28.87 -21.58
C ARG A 68 14.78 -29.90 -21.33
N ILE A 69 15.21 -30.11 -20.09
CA ILE A 69 16.22 -31.11 -19.75
C ILE A 69 15.66 -32.53 -19.90
N LEU A 70 14.47 -32.80 -19.37
CA LEU A 70 13.82 -34.12 -19.50
C LEU A 70 13.46 -34.45 -20.95
N GLY A 71 12.96 -33.48 -21.72
CA GLY A 71 12.66 -33.64 -23.14
C GLY A 71 13.90 -33.95 -23.99
N LYS A 72 15.06 -33.38 -23.64
CA LYS A 72 16.35 -33.73 -24.27
C LYS A 72 16.79 -35.16 -23.92
N LYS A 73 16.61 -35.62 -22.68
CA LYS A 73 16.97 -36.99 -22.27
C LYS A 73 16.19 -38.06 -23.05
N GLN A 74 14.89 -37.86 -23.26
CA GLN A 74 14.06 -38.76 -24.08
C GLN A 74 14.56 -38.84 -25.53
N LYS A 75 14.90 -37.70 -26.15
CA LYS A 75 15.40 -37.67 -27.54
C LYS A 75 16.75 -38.38 -27.67
N THR A 76 17.68 -38.16 -26.74
CA THR A 76 19.00 -38.84 -26.73
C THR A 76 18.90 -40.34 -26.48
N GLN A 77 17.99 -40.78 -25.61
CA GLN A 77 17.74 -42.21 -25.34
C GLN A 77 17.11 -42.92 -26.56
N SER A 78 16.17 -42.26 -27.26
CA SER A 78 15.55 -42.82 -28.47
C SER A 78 16.53 -42.95 -29.65
N LEU A 79 17.49 -42.03 -29.76
CA LEU A 79 18.52 -42.07 -30.79
C LEU A 79 19.54 -43.20 -30.53
N LYS A 80 19.92 -43.41 -29.26
CA LYS A 80 20.86 -44.45 -28.85
C LYS A 80 20.29 -45.88 -28.99
N LYS A 81 18.96 -46.05 -28.94
CA LYS A 81 18.29 -47.36 -29.12
C LYS A 81 18.16 -47.76 -30.59
N ARG A 82 18.40 -46.83 -31.52
CA ARG A 82 18.19 -47.01 -32.98
C ARG A 82 19.49 -47.24 -33.76
N ASN A 83 20.64 -47.25 -33.07
CA ASN A 83 21.98 -47.48 -33.60
C ASN A 83 22.64 -48.62 -32.82
#